data_AF-A0A2N2ENN8-F1
#
_entry.id   AF-A0A2N2ENN8-F1
#
_cell.length_a   1.000
_cell.length_b   1.000
_cell.length_c   1.000
_cell.angle_alpha   90.00
_cell.angle_beta   90.00
_cell.angle_gamma   90.00
#
_symmetry.space_group_name_H-M   'P 1'
#
loop_
_entity.id
_entity.type
_entity.pdbx_description
1 polymer ?
#
loop_
_entity_poly.entity_id
_entity_poly.type
_entity_poly.pdbx_seq_one_letter_code
_entity_poly.pdbx_strand_id
1 'polypeptide(L)'
;DGAGGGSGAEITAYDAAFGAGWARRYGWLDLGINLKFIRSRLAEASGNSAALDAGVVLREPYPSRTELALAVRNFGPPLRLGSEKAPLPFELAGGLKWKYTPDFNILFEGRLPADHAPYLVFAGEWFLPYSAGNGLFLRSGLNFRNYDDHGAMGAFAGGFGLRWGGFTADYAFSPYGDLGSAHRLTAGLYWGGAAGPERPERLPQAALLAVAPFSGETGVTDTEAAVVRNLVEAELRRTGRFRTVERSKLDFILAEKRLAYSGLSAAGSAAELARVTGADIAVFGSVRRDAEGYHIMVSLADPVTTAVLRSETAIAAEDYLFREAARTLAAALAD
;
A
#
# COMPACT_ATOMS: atom_id res chain seq x y z
N ASP A 1 10.76 36.22 1.36
CA ASP A 1 10.84 37.68 1.58
C ASP A 1 12.29 38.03 1.85
N GLY A 2 12.93 38.71 0.90
CA GLY A 2 14.31 39.17 1.04
C GLY A 2 14.32 40.48 1.82
N ALA A 3 14.73 40.45 3.08
CA ALA A 3 14.99 41.64 3.88
C ALA A 3 16.46 41.63 4.31
N GLY A 4 17.32 42.17 3.47
CA GLY A 4 18.71 42.50 3.79
C GLY A 4 19.03 43.87 3.21
N GLY A 5 19.07 44.89 4.08
CA GLY A 5 19.15 46.30 3.72
C GLY A 5 20.43 46.68 3.00
N GLY A 6 20.29 47.11 1.75
CA GLY A 6 21.27 47.86 0.98
C GLY A 6 20.53 48.71 -0.05
N SER A 7 21.04 49.90 -0.35
CA SER A 7 20.45 50.91 -1.25
C SER A 7 20.47 50.52 -2.74
N GLY A 8 20.34 49.23 -3.07
CA GLY A 8 20.16 48.74 -4.43
C GLY A 8 18.68 48.74 -4.80
N ALA A 9 18.37 48.99 -6.08
CA ALA A 9 17.00 48.87 -6.58
C ALA A 9 16.43 47.49 -6.20
N GLU A 10 15.21 47.46 -5.64
CA GLU A 10 14.52 46.22 -5.29
C GLU A 10 14.30 45.38 -6.56
N ILE A 11 15.13 44.36 -6.76
CA ILE A 11 14.94 43.40 -7.84
C ILE A 11 13.79 42.47 -7.43
N THR A 12 12.60 42.72 -7.97
CA THR A 12 11.44 41.84 -7.76
C THR A 12 11.57 40.60 -8.63
N ALA A 13 11.51 39.42 -8.00
CA ALA A 13 11.40 38.13 -8.67
C ALA A 13 10.08 37.45 -8.30
N TYR A 14 9.39 36.86 -9.27
CA TYR A 14 8.13 36.16 -9.07
C TYR A 14 8.00 34.99 -10.04
N ASP A 15 7.75 33.79 -9.50
CA ASP A 15 7.48 32.59 -10.29
C ASP A 15 6.13 31.98 -9.89
N ALA A 16 5.38 31.53 -10.90
CA ALA A 16 4.13 30.81 -10.73
C ALA A 16 4.01 29.67 -11.74
N ALA A 17 3.37 28.58 -11.32
CA ALA A 17 3.03 27.48 -12.20
C ALA A 17 1.57 27.06 -11.99
N PHE A 18 0.87 26.84 -13.10
CA PHE A 18 -0.49 26.29 -13.13
C PHE A 18 -0.42 24.94 -13.81
N GLY A 19 -1.01 23.90 -13.20
CA GLY A 19 -0.92 22.54 -13.72
C GLY A 19 -2.27 21.83 -13.78
N ALA A 20 -2.39 20.90 -14.71
CA ALA A 20 -3.50 19.95 -14.81
C ALA A 20 -2.93 18.55 -15.05
N GLY A 21 -3.39 17.58 -14.27
CA GLY A 21 -2.89 16.22 -14.32
C GLY A 21 -3.98 15.16 -14.39
N TRP A 22 -3.61 14.00 -14.91
CA TRP A 22 -4.44 12.81 -14.96
C TRP A 22 -3.62 11.60 -14.52
N ALA A 23 -4.24 10.71 -13.77
CA ALA A 23 -3.62 9.45 -13.34
C ALA A 23 -4.63 8.31 -13.34
N ARG A 24 -4.15 7.10 -13.60
CA ARG A 24 -4.96 5.88 -13.59
C ARG A 24 -4.17 4.65 -13.19
N ARG A 25 -4.85 3.75 -12.49
CA ARG A 25 -4.36 2.42 -12.09
C ARG A 25 -4.82 1.35 -13.07
N TYR A 26 -3.90 0.45 -13.40
CA TYR A 26 -4.07 -0.76 -14.22
C TYR A 26 -3.43 -1.95 -13.50
N GLY A 27 -4.15 -2.54 -12.55
CA GLY A 27 -3.65 -3.66 -11.75
C GLY A 27 -2.40 -3.29 -10.95
N TRP A 28 -1.25 -3.84 -11.34
CA TRP A 28 0.06 -3.63 -10.73
C TRP A 28 0.77 -2.33 -11.18
N LEU A 29 0.17 -1.57 -12.10
CA LEU A 29 0.77 -0.36 -12.68
C LEU A 29 -0.10 0.87 -12.44
N ASP A 30 0.45 1.92 -11.84
CA ASP A 30 -0.13 3.27 -11.85
C ASP A 30 0.59 4.12 -12.90
N LEU A 31 -0.17 4.84 -13.73
CA LEU A 31 0.34 5.81 -14.70
C LEU A 31 -0.16 7.21 -14.35
N GLY A 32 0.69 8.22 -14.49
CA GLY A 32 0.33 9.62 -14.28
C GLY A 32 1.02 10.55 -15.26
N ILE A 33 0.30 11.58 -15.69
CA ILE A 33 0.80 12.68 -16.51
C ILE A 33 0.34 14.02 -15.94
N ASN A 34 1.16 15.06 -16.11
CA ASN A 34 0.83 16.40 -15.66
C ASN A 34 1.37 17.43 -16.66
N LEU A 35 0.51 18.36 -17.09
CA LEU A 35 0.89 19.49 -17.93
C LEU A 35 0.94 20.75 -17.07
N LYS A 36 2.03 21.50 -17.15
CA LYS A 36 2.26 22.74 -16.41
C LYS A 36 2.47 23.91 -17.36
N PHE A 37 1.84 25.03 -17.06
CA PHE A 37 2.17 26.35 -17.60
C PHE A 37 2.96 27.11 -16.53
N ILE A 38 4.15 27.59 -16.88
CA ILE A 38 5.09 28.25 -15.97
C ILE A 38 5.21 29.71 -16.41
N ARG A 39 5.08 30.63 -15.45
CA ARG A 39 5.31 32.05 -15.64
C ARG A 39 6.38 32.53 -14.67
N SER A 40 7.37 33.21 -15.19
CA SER A 40 8.47 33.78 -14.42
C SER A 40 8.63 35.25 -14.74
N ARG A 41 8.96 36.04 -13.72
CA ARG A 41 9.31 37.45 -13.82
C ARG A 41 10.57 37.70 -13.01
N LEU A 42 11.55 38.32 -13.64
CA LEU A 42 12.80 38.73 -13.00
C LEU A 42 13.08 40.18 -13.40
N ALA A 43 13.01 41.10 -12.43
CA ALA A 43 13.01 42.54 -12.68
C ALA A 43 11.96 42.94 -13.74
N GLU A 44 12.39 43.52 -14.86
CA GLU A 44 11.53 43.95 -15.98
C GLU A 44 11.25 42.83 -16.99
N ALA A 45 12.04 41.76 -16.98
CA ALA A 45 11.87 40.65 -17.91
C ALA A 45 10.77 39.69 -17.42
N SER A 46 9.95 39.20 -18.35
CA SER A 46 8.96 38.16 -18.08
C SER A 46 9.01 37.08 -19.15
N GLY A 47 8.67 35.86 -18.74
CA GLY A 47 8.76 34.68 -19.56
C GLY A 47 7.67 33.69 -19.23
N ASN A 48 7.25 32.95 -20.25
CA ASN A 48 6.35 31.82 -20.09
C ASN A 48 7.00 30.57 -20.68
N SER A 49 6.70 29.43 -20.08
CA SER A 49 7.00 28.12 -20.65
C SER A 49 5.90 27.12 -20.35
N ALA A 50 5.97 25.96 -20.97
CA ALA A 50 5.16 24.81 -20.64
C ALA A 50 6.06 23.61 -20.34
N ALA A 51 5.61 22.74 -19.45
CA ALA A 51 6.31 21.54 -19.05
C ALA A 51 5.36 20.36 -18.95
N LEU A 52 5.83 19.20 -19.38
CA LEU A 52 5.20 17.91 -19.17
C LEU A 52 5.95 17.15 -18.06
N ASP A 53 5.19 16.57 -17.13
CA ASP A 53 5.67 15.52 -16.24
C ASP A 53 4.96 14.21 -16.59
N ALA A 54 5.66 13.10 -16.43
CA ALA A 54 5.11 11.76 -16.54
C ALA A 54 5.71 10.86 -15.47
N GLY A 55 4.94 9.90 -14.98
CA GLY A 55 5.42 8.96 -13.98
C GLY A 55 4.67 7.65 -14.00
N VAL A 56 5.36 6.61 -13.56
CA VAL A 56 4.82 5.26 -13.39
C VAL A 56 5.15 4.75 -11.99
N VAL A 57 4.22 4.02 -11.38
CA VAL A 57 4.47 3.27 -10.15
C VAL A 57 4.11 1.81 -10.39
N LEU A 58 5.11 0.93 -10.31
CA LEU A 58 4.95 -0.51 -10.31
C LEU A 58 4.74 -0.95 -8.86
N ARG A 59 3.65 -1.66 -8.61
CA ARG A 59 3.28 -2.20 -7.30
C ARG A 59 3.39 -3.70 -7.34
N GLU A 60 4.04 -4.28 -6.35
CA GLU A 60 3.99 -5.71 -6.14
C GLU A 60 2.53 -6.17 -5.99
N PRO A 61 2.11 -7.30 -6.59
CA PRO A 61 0.80 -7.89 -6.35
C PRO A 61 0.54 -8.15 -4.87
N TYR A 62 -0.74 -8.25 -4.48
CA TYR A 62 -1.10 -8.39 -3.07
C TYR A 62 -0.52 -9.67 -2.43
N PRO A 63 0.01 -9.59 -1.18
CA PRO A 63 0.18 -8.40 -0.36
C PRO A 63 1.38 -7.55 -0.79
N SER A 64 1.11 -6.32 -1.24
CA SER A 64 2.14 -5.42 -1.77
C SER A 64 3.04 -4.89 -0.65
N ARG A 65 4.30 -5.34 -0.63
CA ARG A 65 5.32 -4.80 0.26
C ARG A 65 6.20 -3.78 -0.44
N THR A 66 6.26 -3.84 -1.76
CA THR A 66 7.23 -3.06 -2.52
C THR A 66 6.59 -2.27 -3.65
N GLU A 67 6.98 -1.00 -3.77
CA GLU A 67 6.61 -0.12 -4.88
C GLU A 67 7.86 0.44 -5.52
N LEU A 68 7.95 0.35 -6.85
CA LEU A 68 9.00 0.98 -7.65
C LEU A 68 8.37 2.12 -8.44
N ALA A 69 9.03 3.27 -8.48
CA ALA A 69 8.55 4.43 -9.20
C ALA A 69 9.62 4.93 -10.17
N LEU A 70 9.18 5.41 -11.33
CA LEU A 70 9.99 6.19 -12.25
C LEU A 70 9.22 7.47 -12.62
N ALA A 71 9.93 8.59 -12.71
CA ALA A 71 9.34 9.86 -13.07
C ALA A 71 10.27 10.70 -13.96
N VAL A 72 9.63 11.44 -14.86
CA VAL A 72 10.22 12.49 -15.68
C VAL A 72 9.52 13.78 -15.31
N ARG A 73 10.27 14.83 -14.98
CA ARG A 73 9.72 16.12 -14.56
C ARG A 73 10.29 17.26 -15.41
N ASN A 74 9.47 18.28 -15.61
CA ASN A 74 9.82 19.54 -16.28
C ASN A 74 10.31 19.37 -17.73
N PHE A 75 9.80 18.39 -18.48
CA PHE A 75 10.15 18.23 -19.90
C PHE A 75 9.43 19.28 -20.74
N GLY A 76 10.17 20.19 -21.37
CA GLY A 76 9.58 21.26 -22.16
C GLY A 76 10.60 22.23 -22.74
N PRO A 77 10.14 23.21 -23.54
CA PRO A 77 11.01 24.24 -24.09
C PRO A 77 11.63 25.12 -22.99
N PRO A 78 12.81 25.71 -23.25
CA PRO A 78 13.43 26.65 -22.31
C PRO A 78 12.51 27.86 -22.09
N LEU A 79 12.50 28.36 -20.86
CA LEU A 79 11.89 29.62 -20.49
C LEU A 79 12.63 30.77 -21.18
N ARG A 80 11.89 31.68 -21.82
CA ARG A 80 12.47 32.88 -22.43
C ARG A 80 12.19 34.09 -21.56
N LEU A 81 13.24 34.71 -21.01
CA LEU A 81 13.16 35.94 -20.22
C LEU A 81 13.79 37.07 -21.04
N GLY A 82 12.96 37.83 -21.76
CA GLY A 82 13.45 38.79 -22.75
C GLY A 82 14.17 38.08 -23.91
N SER A 83 15.44 38.43 -24.15
CA SER A 83 16.30 37.79 -25.15
C SER A 83 16.98 36.51 -24.68
N GLU A 84 17.03 36.28 -23.36
CA GLU A 84 17.73 35.14 -22.76
C GLU A 84 16.87 33.87 -22.74
N LYS A 85 17.52 32.72 -22.90
CA LYS A 85 16.88 31.40 -22.83
C LYS A 85 17.46 30.64 -21.64
N ALA A 86 16.60 30.29 -20.68
CA ALA A 86 16.94 29.44 -19.54
C ALA A 86 16.30 28.05 -19.72
N PRO A 87 17.07 26.96 -19.75
CA PRO A 87 16.50 25.62 -19.78
C PRO A 87 15.66 25.37 -18.52
N LEU A 88 14.57 24.61 -18.66
CA LEU A 88 13.81 24.17 -17.49
C LEU A 88 14.63 23.18 -16.66
N PRO A 89 14.42 23.10 -15.33
CA PRO A 89 15.10 22.16 -14.45
C PRO A 89 14.55 20.74 -14.67
N PHE A 90 14.90 20.17 -15.83
CA PHE A 90 14.54 18.82 -16.23
C PHE A 90 15.12 17.80 -15.24
N GLU A 91 14.33 16.81 -14.85
CA GLU A 91 14.76 15.81 -13.88
C GLU A 91 14.22 14.42 -14.25
N LEU A 92 15.09 13.42 -14.16
CA LEU A 92 14.70 12.01 -14.08
C LEU A 92 14.82 11.53 -12.64
N ALA A 93 13.85 10.76 -12.17
CA ALA A 93 13.87 10.20 -10.83
C ALA A 93 13.41 8.75 -10.82
N GLY A 94 14.02 7.96 -9.95
CA GLY A 94 13.61 6.58 -9.66
C GLY A 94 13.55 6.35 -8.16
N GLY A 95 12.55 5.61 -7.70
CA GLY A 95 12.35 5.38 -6.27
C GLY A 95 11.86 3.99 -5.93
N LEU A 96 12.15 3.58 -4.71
CA LEU A 96 11.70 2.35 -4.08
C LEU A 96 11.04 2.74 -2.76
N LYS A 97 9.80 2.27 -2.56
CA LYS A 97 9.17 2.23 -1.23
C LYS A 97 9.06 0.78 -0.81
N TRP A 98 9.61 0.46 0.35
CA TRP A 98 9.48 -0.83 0.98
C TRP A 98 8.72 -0.71 2.29
N LYS A 99 7.57 -1.38 2.37
CA LYS A 99 6.74 -1.51 3.56
C LYS A 99 7.31 -2.62 4.44
N TYR A 100 8.19 -2.24 5.35
CA TYR A 100 8.87 -3.16 6.28
C TYR A 100 7.89 -3.77 7.28
N THR A 101 6.98 -2.95 7.82
CA THR A 101 5.82 -3.37 8.63
C THR A 101 4.57 -2.65 8.12
N PRO A 102 3.34 -3.04 8.53
CA PRO A 102 2.11 -2.37 8.10
C PRO A 102 2.12 -0.84 8.27
N ASP A 103 2.86 -0.37 9.28
CA ASP A 103 2.91 1.03 9.70
C ASP A 103 4.25 1.72 9.43
N PHE A 104 5.28 1.00 8.96
CA PHE A 104 6.61 1.56 8.72
C PHE A 104 7.08 1.35 7.28
N ASN A 105 7.32 2.46 6.59
CA ASN A 105 7.85 2.51 5.24
C ASN A 105 9.30 2.96 5.24
N ILE A 106 10.13 2.30 4.44
CA ILE A 106 11.48 2.72 4.07
C ILE A 106 11.45 3.19 2.62
N LEU A 107 12.07 4.32 2.33
CA LEU A 107 12.11 4.94 1.02
C LEU A 107 13.54 5.17 0.56
N PHE A 108 13.77 4.87 -0.71
CA PHE A 108 15.02 5.14 -1.42
C PHE A 108 14.66 5.87 -2.71
N GLU A 109 15.36 6.95 -3.05
CA GLU A 109 15.17 7.66 -4.31
C GLU A 109 16.53 8.07 -4.89
N GLY A 110 16.68 7.94 -6.21
CA GLY A 110 17.78 8.52 -6.96
C GLY A 110 17.23 9.58 -7.91
N ARG A 111 17.91 10.73 -7.98
CA ARG A 111 17.52 11.86 -8.82
C ARG A 111 18.66 12.29 -9.73
N LEU A 112 18.30 12.60 -10.96
CA LEU A 112 19.16 13.03 -12.05
C LEU A 112 18.61 14.35 -12.62
N PRO A 113 18.79 15.47 -11.91
CA PRO A 113 18.48 16.80 -12.43
C PRO A 113 19.50 17.21 -13.52
N ALA A 114 19.06 18.01 -14.50
CA ALA A 114 19.90 18.51 -15.57
C ALA A 114 20.81 19.68 -15.16
N ASP A 115 20.44 20.39 -14.10
CA ASP A 115 21.08 21.61 -13.61
C ASP A 115 21.81 21.41 -12.28
N HIS A 116 21.90 20.17 -11.78
CA HIS A 116 22.56 19.85 -10.52
C HIS A 116 23.20 18.46 -10.56
N ALA A 117 24.12 18.17 -9.63
CA ALA A 117 24.72 16.85 -9.53
C ALA A 117 23.66 15.79 -9.19
N PRO A 118 23.75 14.57 -9.74
CA PRO A 118 22.95 13.43 -9.29
C PRO A 118 23.06 13.21 -7.79
N TYR A 119 21.94 12.88 -7.15
CA TYR A 119 21.93 12.65 -5.71
C TYR A 119 20.93 11.58 -5.29
N LEU A 120 21.14 11.05 -4.09
CA LEU A 120 20.31 10.02 -3.48
C LEU A 120 19.51 10.61 -2.31
N VAL A 121 18.39 9.97 -2.01
CA VAL A 121 17.55 10.25 -0.85
C VAL A 121 17.20 8.93 -0.16
N PHE A 122 17.27 8.92 1.17
CA PHE A 122 16.92 7.80 2.02
C PHE A 122 15.98 8.31 3.10
N ALA A 123 14.84 7.67 3.31
CA ALA A 123 13.90 8.13 4.34
C ALA A 123 13.13 6.97 4.99
N GLY A 124 12.66 7.23 6.21
CA GLY A 124 11.69 6.40 6.91
C GLY A 124 10.42 7.20 7.19
N GLU A 125 9.28 6.54 7.08
CA GLU A 125 7.98 7.07 7.52
C GLU A 125 7.32 6.05 8.43
N TRP A 126 7.01 6.47 9.65
CA TRP A 126 6.27 5.67 10.62
C TRP A 126 4.89 6.29 10.85
N PHE A 127 3.84 5.52 10.62
CA PHE A 127 2.48 5.87 10.98
C PHE A 127 2.11 5.30 12.37
N LEU A 128 1.62 6.15 13.25
CA LEU A 128 1.17 5.83 14.60
C LEU A 128 -0.35 6.08 14.66
N PRO A 129 -1.18 5.06 14.37
CA PRO A 129 -2.62 5.20 14.44
C PRO A 129 -3.09 5.30 15.89
N TYR A 130 -3.97 6.25 16.18
CA TYR A 130 -4.64 6.33 17.49
C TYR A 130 -6.17 6.14 17.39
N SER A 131 -6.75 6.28 16.19
CA SER A 131 -8.17 5.94 15.93
C SER A 131 -8.43 5.74 14.43
N ALA A 132 -9.64 5.32 14.09
CA ALA A 132 -10.01 5.09 12.69
C ALA A 132 -9.90 6.38 11.87
N GLY A 133 -8.99 6.37 10.88
CA GLY A 133 -8.78 7.53 10.01
C GLY A 133 -7.87 8.61 10.59
N ASN A 134 -7.38 8.45 11.82
CA ASN A 134 -6.52 9.44 12.47
C ASN A 134 -5.19 8.83 12.91
N GLY A 135 -4.14 9.63 12.90
CA GLY A 135 -2.83 9.18 13.33
C GLY A 135 -1.75 10.23 13.17
N LEU A 136 -0.58 9.91 13.70
CA LEU A 136 0.63 10.72 13.60
C LEU A 136 1.59 10.03 12.62
N PHE A 137 2.18 10.79 11.72
CA PHE A 137 3.30 10.37 10.90
C PHE A 137 4.57 10.95 11.51
N LEU A 138 5.59 10.12 11.70
CA LEU A 138 6.95 10.56 12.00
C LEU A 138 7.81 10.27 10.78
N ARG A 139 8.58 11.27 10.34
CA ARG A 139 9.41 11.19 9.15
C ARG A 139 10.82 11.64 9.44
N SER A 140 11.78 10.90 8.92
CA SER A 140 13.20 11.24 9.02
C SER A 140 13.93 10.72 7.79
N GLY A 141 14.96 11.42 7.34
CA GLY A 141 15.72 11.00 6.18
C GLY A 141 16.99 11.79 5.94
N LEU A 142 17.73 11.32 4.94
CA LEU A 142 18.93 11.91 4.39
C LEU A 142 18.68 12.28 2.93
N ASN A 143 18.94 13.53 2.57
CA ASN A 143 18.87 14.07 1.22
C ASN A 143 20.22 14.63 0.83
N PHE A 144 20.92 13.94 -0.07
CA PHE A 144 22.30 14.28 -0.43
C PHE A 144 22.42 15.40 -1.47
N ARG A 145 21.32 16.10 -1.81
CA ARG A 145 21.32 17.17 -2.83
C ARG A 145 22.42 18.20 -2.59
N ASN A 146 22.52 18.74 -1.38
CA ASN A 146 23.47 19.81 -1.05
C ASN A 146 24.56 19.30 -0.08
N TYR A 147 24.92 18.02 -0.16
CA TYR A 147 25.90 17.45 0.77
C TYR A 147 27.27 18.14 0.65
N ASP A 148 27.68 18.48 -0.57
CA ASP A 148 28.96 19.15 -0.82
C ASP A 148 28.98 20.58 -0.25
N ASP A 149 27.83 21.26 -0.21
CA ASP A 149 27.71 22.64 0.27
C ASP A 149 27.46 22.75 1.78
N HIS A 150 26.77 21.77 2.38
CA HIS A 150 26.27 21.85 3.76
C HIS A 150 26.72 20.70 4.66
N GLY A 151 27.52 19.78 4.12
CA GLY A 151 28.06 18.61 4.83
C GLY A 151 26.98 17.63 5.32
N ALA A 152 27.39 16.73 6.21
CA ALA A 152 26.53 15.67 6.73
C ALA A 152 25.28 16.17 7.46
N MET A 153 25.37 17.33 8.14
CA MET A 153 24.21 17.91 8.82
C MET A 153 23.18 18.42 7.83
N GLY A 154 23.60 19.08 6.74
CA GLY A 154 22.69 19.58 5.69
C GLY A 154 21.96 18.50 4.90
N ALA A 155 22.40 17.23 5.00
CA ALA A 155 21.68 16.12 4.42
C ALA A 155 20.48 15.68 5.27
N PHE A 156 20.48 15.94 6.58
CA PHE A 156 19.41 15.46 7.45
C PHE A 156 18.10 16.22 7.22
N ALA A 157 16.97 15.53 7.26
CA ALA A 157 15.66 16.14 7.34
C ALA A 157 14.76 15.33 8.27
N GLY A 158 13.88 16.01 9.00
CA GLY A 158 12.94 15.38 9.91
C GLY A 158 11.62 16.11 9.97
N GLY A 159 10.56 15.44 10.38
CA GLY A 159 9.25 16.06 10.47
C GLY A 159 8.20 15.15 11.07
N PHE A 160 7.03 15.73 11.28
CA PHE A 160 5.85 14.99 11.70
C PHE A 160 4.61 15.48 10.96
N GLY A 161 3.62 14.61 10.84
CA GLY A 161 2.36 14.90 10.18
C GLY A 161 1.18 14.42 11.01
N LEU A 162 0.20 15.27 11.27
CA LEU A 162 -1.04 14.89 11.92
C LEU A 162 -2.10 14.65 10.85
N ARG A 163 -2.78 13.51 10.91
CA ARG A 163 -4.04 13.30 10.19
C ARG A 163 -5.19 13.25 11.17
N TRP A 164 -6.19 14.11 10.94
CA TRP A 164 -7.42 14.17 11.71
C TRP A 164 -8.63 14.25 10.77
N GLY A 165 -9.20 13.09 10.46
CA GLY A 165 -10.30 12.93 9.52
C GLY A 165 -9.89 13.37 8.12
N GLY A 166 -10.61 14.35 7.57
CA GLY A 166 -10.26 14.99 6.31
C GLY A 166 -9.12 16.01 6.42
N PHE A 167 -8.66 16.39 7.62
CA PHE A 167 -7.60 17.39 7.78
C PHE A 167 -6.22 16.75 7.91
N THR A 168 -5.21 17.39 7.33
CA THR A 168 -3.79 17.09 7.60
C THR A 168 -3.01 18.35 7.94
N ALA A 169 -2.02 18.21 8.82
CA ALA A 169 -1.02 19.22 9.08
C ALA A 169 0.35 18.56 9.15
N ASP A 170 1.30 19.02 8.34
CA ASP A 170 2.66 18.49 8.29
C ASP A 170 3.66 19.60 8.63
N TYR A 171 4.61 19.27 9.48
CA TYR A 171 5.77 20.10 9.79
C TYR A 171 7.04 19.35 9.39
N ALA A 172 7.94 20.05 8.70
CA ALA A 172 9.25 19.54 8.33
C ALA A 172 10.34 20.54 8.68
N PHE A 173 11.49 20.00 9.09
CA PHE A 173 12.71 20.72 9.42
C PHE A 173 13.87 20.20 8.57
N SER A 174 14.65 21.12 8.02
CA SER A 174 15.89 20.82 7.31
C SER A 174 16.95 21.88 7.67
N PRO A 175 18.09 21.49 8.22
CA PRO A 175 19.21 22.39 8.45
C PRO A 175 19.93 22.69 7.12
N TYR A 176 20.42 23.92 6.97
CA TYR A 176 21.15 24.40 5.79
C TYR A 176 22.53 24.95 6.17
N GLY A 177 23.12 24.41 7.24
CA GLY A 177 24.42 24.86 7.76
C GLY A 177 24.41 26.35 8.10
N ASP A 178 25.34 27.09 7.51
CA ASP A 178 25.52 28.53 7.76
C ASP A 178 24.35 29.40 7.25
N LEU A 179 23.53 28.88 6.34
CA LEU A 179 22.30 29.55 5.88
C LEU A 179 21.15 29.44 6.91
N GLY A 180 21.39 28.75 8.03
CA GLY A 180 20.42 28.54 9.10
C GLY A 180 19.60 27.28 8.88
N SER A 181 18.29 27.37 9.11
CA SER A 181 17.39 26.21 9.02
C SER A 181 16.07 26.57 8.35
N ALA A 182 15.55 25.64 7.57
CA ALA A 182 14.26 25.75 6.92
C ALA A 182 13.19 25.01 7.73
N HIS A 183 12.09 25.71 7.97
CA HIS A 183 10.89 25.18 8.58
C HIS A 183 9.77 25.23 7.55
N ARG A 184 9.14 24.09 7.27
CA ARG A 184 8.02 24.00 6.32
C ARG A 184 6.78 23.51 7.04
N LEU A 185 5.72 24.32 6.98
CA LEU A 185 4.40 23.96 7.46
C LEU A 185 3.47 23.76 6.27
N THR A 186 2.74 22.66 6.25
CA THR A 186 1.74 22.33 5.21
C THR A 186 0.43 21.98 5.91
N ALA A 187 -0.69 22.47 5.39
CA ALA A 187 -2.02 22.06 5.83
C ALA A 187 -2.81 21.57 4.62
N GLY A 188 -3.63 20.54 4.83
CA GLY A 188 -4.43 19.90 3.79
C GLY A 188 -5.84 19.62 4.26
N LEU A 189 -6.78 19.67 3.33
CA LEU A 189 -8.15 19.25 3.55
C LEU A 189 -8.54 18.30 2.42
N TYR A 190 -9.04 17.12 2.81
CA TYR A 190 -9.54 16.07 1.95
C TYR A 190 -11.05 15.96 2.16
N TRP A 191 -11.78 15.98 1.06
CA TRP A 191 -13.22 15.81 1.03
C TRP A 191 -13.58 14.86 -0.12
N GLY A 192 -14.76 14.23 -0.01
CA GLY A 192 -15.11 13.11 -0.86
C GLY A 192 -14.33 11.88 -0.43
N GLY A 193 -15.02 10.91 0.20
CA GLY A 193 -14.38 9.73 0.77
C GLY A 193 -13.46 9.11 -0.26
N ALA A 194 -12.15 9.11 0.02
CA ALA A 194 -11.27 8.17 -0.66
C ALA A 194 -11.85 6.79 -0.36
N ALA A 195 -12.16 6.01 -1.40
CA ALA A 195 -12.27 4.57 -1.25
C ALA A 195 -10.97 4.16 -0.57
N GLY A 196 -11.05 3.94 0.75
CA GLY A 196 -9.90 3.48 1.51
C GLY A 196 -9.41 2.20 0.83
N PRO A 197 -8.12 1.84 0.96
CA PRO A 197 -7.77 0.45 0.69
C PRO A 197 -8.79 -0.38 1.46
N GLU A 198 -9.53 -1.24 0.77
CA GLU A 198 -10.45 -2.18 1.40
C GLU A 198 -9.67 -2.77 2.57
N ARG A 199 -10.03 -2.31 3.78
CA ARG A 199 -9.51 -2.93 4.98
C ARG A 199 -9.94 -4.38 4.82
N PRO A 200 -9.06 -5.39 4.98
CA PRO A 200 -9.55 -6.73 5.20
C PRO A 200 -10.57 -6.59 6.32
N GLU A 201 -11.84 -6.78 5.95
CA GLU A 201 -12.97 -6.42 6.77
C GLU A 201 -12.73 -7.13 8.10
N ARG A 202 -12.67 -6.38 9.20
CA ARG A 202 -12.52 -7.00 10.52
C ARG A 202 -13.67 -7.98 10.61
N LEU A 203 -13.35 -9.27 10.52
CA LEU A 203 -14.36 -10.32 10.44
C LEU A 203 -15.36 -10.07 11.57
N PRO A 204 -16.66 -10.00 11.28
CA PRO A 204 -17.67 -9.64 12.26
C PRO A 204 -17.49 -10.51 13.52
N GLN A 205 -17.59 -9.90 14.70
CA GLN A 205 -17.53 -10.66 15.94
C GLN A 205 -18.70 -11.68 15.95
N ALA A 206 -18.38 -12.96 16.22
CA ALA A 206 -19.32 -14.08 16.17
C ALA A 206 -19.89 -14.40 14.77
N ALA A 207 -19.13 -14.11 13.71
CA ALA A 207 -19.46 -14.52 12.34
C ALA A 207 -19.76 -16.02 12.24
N LEU A 208 -20.82 -16.37 11.53
CA LEU A 208 -21.23 -17.72 11.22
C LEU A 208 -20.41 -18.23 10.02
N LEU A 209 -19.68 -19.33 10.21
CA LEU A 209 -18.82 -19.94 9.20
C LEU A 209 -19.52 -21.14 8.55
N ALA A 210 -19.43 -21.23 7.22
CA ALA A 210 -19.68 -22.46 6.48
C ALA A 210 -18.35 -23.05 6.01
N VAL A 211 -17.98 -24.21 6.54
CA VAL A 211 -16.73 -24.89 6.18
C VAL A 211 -16.98 -25.90 5.08
N ALA A 212 -16.46 -25.60 3.89
CA ALA A 212 -16.53 -26.47 2.72
C ALA A 212 -15.61 -27.70 2.88
N PRO A 213 -15.84 -28.77 2.11
CA PRO A 213 -14.88 -29.87 2.00
C PRO A 213 -13.51 -29.35 1.57
N PHE A 214 -12.44 -29.82 2.22
CA PHE A 214 -11.08 -29.52 1.79
C PHE A 214 -10.67 -30.46 0.68
N SER A 215 -9.88 -29.97 -0.26
CA SER A 215 -9.36 -30.78 -1.37
C SER A 215 -8.02 -31.44 -0.99
N GLY A 216 -7.93 -32.76 -1.15
CA GLY A 216 -6.64 -33.45 -1.17
C GLY A 216 -5.97 -33.23 -2.53
N GLU A 217 -4.75 -32.72 -2.52
CA GLU A 217 -3.91 -32.56 -3.71
C GLU A 217 -2.83 -33.66 -3.76
N THR A 218 -1.70 -33.40 -4.42
CA THR A 218 -0.60 -34.34 -4.58
C THR A 218 -0.16 -34.94 -3.25
N GLY A 219 -0.14 -36.27 -3.17
CA GLY A 219 0.36 -37.02 -2.03
C GLY A 219 -0.55 -37.04 -0.80
N VAL A 220 -1.83 -36.65 -0.94
CA VAL A 220 -2.82 -36.61 0.14
C VAL A 220 -4.14 -37.22 -0.33
N THR A 221 -4.75 -38.04 0.52
CA THR A 221 -6.06 -38.65 0.28
C THR A 221 -7.20 -37.70 0.67
N ASP A 222 -8.37 -37.86 0.05
CA ASP A 222 -9.58 -37.12 0.45
C ASP A 222 -9.96 -37.35 1.92
N THR A 223 -9.64 -38.53 2.46
CA THR A 223 -9.84 -38.85 3.88
C THR A 223 -8.96 -38.00 4.78
N GLU A 224 -7.68 -37.83 4.45
CA GLU A 224 -6.75 -36.96 5.20
C GLU A 224 -7.19 -35.50 5.12
N ALA A 225 -7.60 -35.03 3.93
CA ALA A 225 -8.15 -33.68 3.78
C ALA A 225 -9.41 -33.47 4.62
N ALA A 226 -10.29 -34.48 4.70
CA ALA A 226 -11.48 -34.44 5.55
C ALA A 226 -11.13 -34.41 7.06
N VAL A 227 -10.08 -35.11 7.48
CA VAL A 227 -9.57 -35.04 8.87
C VAL A 227 -9.09 -33.64 9.19
N VAL A 228 -8.26 -33.05 8.33
CA VAL A 228 -7.77 -31.67 8.49
C VAL A 228 -8.92 -30.67 8.54
N ARG A 229 -9.89 -30.78 7.63
CA ARG A 229 -11.10 -29.93 7.64
C ARG A 229 -11.80 -29.96 9.00
N ASN A 230 -12.00 -31.15 9.57
CA ASN A 230 -12.69 -31.32 10.84
C ASN A 230 -11.90 -30.72 12.01
N LEU A 231 -10.57 -30.86 11.99
CA LEU A 231 -9.69 -30.27 13.00
C LEU A 231 -9.71 -28.75 12.92
N VAL A 232 -9.59 -28.17 11.72
CA VAL A 232 -9.65 -26.71 11.51
C VAL A 232 -11.02 -26.15 11.95
N GLU A 233 -12.11 -26.80 11.55
CA GLU A 233 -13.46 -26.40 11.96
C GLU A 233 -13.64 -26.42 13.50
N ALA A 234 -13.07 -27.44 14.17
CA ALA A 234 -13.11 -27.55 15.63
C ALA A 234 -12.26 -26.47 16.32
N GLU A 235 -11.05 -26.21 15.82
CA GLU A 235 -10.15 -25.19 16.38
C GLU A 235 -10.66 -23.77 16.13
N LEU A 236 -11.27 -23.49 14.97
CA LEU A 236 -11.93 -22.21 14.70
C LEU A 236 -13.06 -21.93 15.69
N ARG A 237 -13.91 -22.92 16.00
CA ARG A 237 -14.91 -22.79 17.07
C ARG A 237 -14.27 -22.54 18.44
N ARG A 238 -13.15 -23.22 18.74
CA ARG A 238 -12.46 -23.13 20.03
C ARG A 238 -11.89 -21.74 20.30
N THR A 239 -11.61 -20.94 19.27
CA THR A 239 -11.19 -19.54 19.43
C THR A 239 -12.24 -18.65 20.10
N GLY A 240 -13.51 -19.06 20.08
CA GLY A 240 -14.64 -18.26 20.59
C GLY A 240 -15.04 -17.07 19.71
N ARG A 241 -14.30 -16.81 18.61
CA ARG A 241 -14.56 -15.68 17.71
C ARG A 241 -15.58 -15.99 16.62
N PHE A 242 -15.80 -17.29 16.35
CA PHE A 242 -16.63 -17.78 15.25
C PHE A 242 -17.71 -18.75 15.71
N ARG A 243 -18.86 -18.71 15.03
CA ARG A 243 -19.88 -19.77 15.08
C ARG A 243 -19.79 -20.58 13.79
N THR A 244 -20.30 -21.80 13.77
CA THR A 244 -20.27 -22.66 12.57
C THR A 244 -21.65 -23.20 12.29
N VAL A 245 -21.99 -23.34 11.01
CA VAL A 245 -23.23 -23.98 10.59
C VAL A 245 -23.25 -25.46 11.02
N GLU A 246 -24.44 -25.94 11.39
CA GLU A 246 -24.66 -27.34 11.74
C GLU A 246 -24.38 -28.27 10.55
N ARG A 247 -23.53 -29.29 10.80
CA ARG A 247 -23.07 -30.25 9.78
C ARG A 247 -24.20 -30.98 9.06
N SER A 248 -25.28 -31.33 9.77
CA SER A 248 -26.44 -32.02 9.18
C SER A 248 -27.13 -31.20 8.10
N LYS A 249 -27.16 -29.86 8.24
CA LYS A 249 -27.72 -28.95 7.22
C LYS A 249 -26.81 -28.87 5.99
N LEU A 250 -25.49 -28.83 6.22
CA LEU A 250 -24.49 -28.81 5.14
C LEU A 250 -24.53 -30.09 4.29
N ASP A 251 -24.54 -31.27 4.94
CA ASP A 251 -24.53 -32.56 4.25
C ASP A 251 -25.82 -32.78 3.43
N PHE A 252 -26.97 -32.31 3.91
CA PHE A 252 -28.24 -32.32 3.18
C PHE A 252 -28.18 -31.46 1.90
N ILE A 253 -27.70 -30.22 2.02
CA ILE A 253 -27.57 -29.28 0.89
C ILE A 253 -26.55 -29.80 -0.14
N LEU A 254 -25.42 -30.33 0.32
CA LEU A 254 -24.39 -30.90 -0.55
C LEU A 254 -24.89 -32.15 -1.28
N ALA A 255 -25.72 -32.98 -0.63
CA ALA A 255 -26.33 -34.15 -1.25
C ALA A 255 -27.40 -33.77 -2.29
N GLU A 256 -28.17 -32.72 -2.05
CA GLU A 256 -29.28 -32.29 -2.92
C GLU A 256 -28.82 -31.44 -4.12
N LYS A 257 -27.69 -30.73 -4.00
CA LYS A 257 -27.19 -29.78 -5.02
C LYS A 257 -25.88 -30.20 -5.71
N ARG A 258 -25.51 -31.49 -5.69
CA ARG A 258 -24.23 -32.02 -6.25
C ARG A 258 -23.87 -31.53 -7.66
N LEU A 259 -24.86 -31.28 -8.51
CA LEU A 259 -24.67 -30.82 -9.91
C LEU A 259 -24.34 -29.33 -10.05
N ALA A 260 -24.67 -28.48 -9.07
CA ALA A 260 -24.36 -27.04 -9.13
C ALA A 260 -22.88 -26.75 -8.82
N TYR A 261 -22.22 -27.64 -8.08
CA TYR A 261 -20.82 -27.49 -7.67
C TYR A 261 -19.81 -27.99 -8.71
N SER A 262 -20.23 -28.85 -9.64
CA SER A 262 -19.35 -29.43 -10.67
C SER A 262 -19.02 -28.38 -11.74
N GLY A 263 -18.03 -27.53 -11.46
CA GLY A 263 -17.58 -26.47 -12.37
C GLY A 263 -17.07 -25.21 -11.66
N LEU A 264 -17.29 -25.11 -10.34
CA LEU A 264 -16.81 -23.98 -9.54
C LEU A 264 -15.40 -24.25 -9.01
N SER A 265 -14.63 -23.17 -8.82
CA SER A 265 -13.39 -23.22 -8.05
C SER A 265 -13.68 -23.58 -6.58
N ALA A 266 -12.68 -24.01 -5.82
CA ALA A 266 -12.83 -24.31 -4.39
C ALA A 266 -13.46 -23.13 -3.62
N ALA A 267 -13.03 -21.89 -3.94
CA ALA A 267 -13.61 -20.67 -3.40
C ALA A 267 -15.08 -20.47 -3.81
N GLY A 268 -15.42 -20.72 -5.07
CA GLY A 268 -16.79 -20.60 -5.59
C GLY A 268 -17.76 -21.58 -4.91
N SER A 269 -17.35 -22.85 -4.76
CA SER A 269 -18.13 -23.87 -4.07
C SER A 269 -18.37 -23.54 -2.60
N ALA A 270 -17.35 -23.01 -1.93
CA ALA A 270 -17.46 -22.60 -0.53
C ALA A 270 -18.35 -21.36 -0.35
N ALA A 271 -18.24 -20.39 -1.24
CA ALA A 271 -19.09 -19.21 -1.25
C ALA A 271 -20.57 -19.58 -1.47
N GLU A 272 -20.86 -20.51 -2.39
CA GLU A 272 -22.22 -21.00 -2.59
C GLU A 272 -22.77 -21.73 -1.37
N LEU A 273 -21.96 -22.60 -0.76
CA LEU A 273 -22.32 -23.29 0.48
C LEU A 273 -22.66 -22.30 1.60
N ALA A 274 -21.86 -21.24 1.75
CA ALA A 274 -22.11 -20.19 2.72
C ALA A 274 -23.40 -19.41 2.43
N ARG A 275 -23.68 -19.06 1.17
CA ARG A 275 -24.92 -18.39 0.77
C ARG A 275 -26.17 -19.22 1.10
N VAL A 276 -26.15 -20.51 0.78
CA VAL A 276 -27.31 -21.39 1.01
C VAL A 276 -27.57 -21.61 2.49
N THR A 277 -26.51 -21.59 3.31
CA THR A 277 -26.63 -21.79 4.77
C THR A 277 -26.80 -20.51 5.56
N GLY A 278 -26.78 -19.35 4.91
CA GLY A 278 -26.83 -18.04 5.58
C GLY A 278 -25.60 -17.77 6.45
N ALA A 279 -24.45 -18.37 6.12
CA ALA A 279 -23.19 -18.09 6.79
C ALA A 279 -22.62 -16.75 6.32
N ASP A 280 -21.98 -16.03 7.25
CA ASP A 280 -21.33 -14.74 6.99
C ASP A 280 -20.02 -14.92 6.22
N ILE A 281 -19.33 -16.06 6.42
CA ILE A 281 -18.02 -16.34 5.84
C ILE A 281 -17.97 -17.78 5.33
N ALA A 282 -17.42 -17.95 4.13
CA ALA A 282 -17.05 -19.24 3.56
C ALA A 282 -15.63 -19.64 3.97
N VAL A 283 -15.42 -20.88 4.37
CA VAL A 283 -14.10 -21.45 4.66
C VAL A 283 -13.81 -22.57 3.68
N PHE A 284 -12.66 -22.54 3.03
CA PHE A 284 -12.17 -23.63 2.20
C PHE A 284 -10.67 -23.83 2.41
N GLY A 285 -10.15 -24.96 1.96
CA GLY A 285 -8.75 -25.26 2.12
C GLY A 285 -8.30 -26.41 1.23
N SER A 286 -6.99 -26.52 1.08
CA SER A 286 -6.35 -27.64 0.41
C SER A 286 -5.20 -28.20 1.22
N VAL A 287 -4.95 -29.49 1.03
CA VAL A 287 -3.88 -30.22 1.70
C VAL A 287 -3.05 -30.92 0.66
N ARG A 288 -1.75 -30.63 0.63
CA ARG A 288 -0.77 -31.27 -0.26
C ARG A 288 0.40 -31.80 0.55
N ARG A 289 1.11 -32.80 0.04
CA ARG A 289 2.29 -33.37 0.69
C ARG A 289 3.52 -33.26 -0.21
N ASP A 290 4.63 -32.83 0.37
CA ASP A 290 5.95 -32.84 -0.26
C ASP A 290 7.02 -33.37 0.72
N ALA A 291 8.30 -33.07 0.46
CA ALA A 291 9.43 -33.53 1.28
C ALA A 291 9.51 -32.87 2.66
N GLU A 292 8.90 -31.70 2.86
CA GLU A 292 8.89 -30.96 4.13
C GLU A 292 7.70 -31.35 5.02
N GLY A 293 6.68 -31.99 4.44
CA GLY A 293 5.52 -32.54 5.14
C GLY A 293 4.20 -32.22 4.42
N TYR A 294 3.13 -32.13 5.19
CA TYR A 294 1.81 -31.72 4.73
C TYR A 294 1.65 -30.21 4.83
N HIS A 295 1.46 -29.55 3.68
CA HIS A 295 1.12 -28.15 3.59
C HIS A 295 -0.40 -28.01 3.59
N ILE A 296 -0.93 -27.34 4.61
CA ILE A 296 -2.35 -27.10 4.80
C ILE A 296 -2.61 -25.61 4.59
N MET A 297 -3.31 -25.27 3.51
CA MET A 297 -3.76 -23.91 3.24
C MET A 297 -5.24 -23.78 3.59
N VAL A 298 -5.60 -22.73 4.33
CA VAL A 298 -6.99 -22.43 4.68
C VAL A 298 -7.29 -20.97 4.38
N SER A 299 -8.40 -20.73 3.70
CA SER A 299 -8.83 -19.41 3.27
C SER A 299 -10.26 -19.12 3.73
N LEU A 300 -10.48 -17.86 4.12
CA LEU A 300 -11.78 -17.27 4.41
C LEU A 300 -12.19 -16.41 3.21
N ALA A 301 -13.42 -16.55 2.74
CA ALA A 301 -13.95 -15.75 1.64
C ALA A 301 -15.33 -15.17 1.97
N ASP A 302 -15.58 -14.01 1.38
CA ASP A 302 -16.90 -13.38 1.41
C ASP A 302 -17.87 -14.16 0.50
N PRO A 303 -19.03 -14.63 1.01
CA PRO A 303 -19.97 -15.44 0.25
C PRO A 303 -20.60 -14.73 -0.95
N VAL A 304 -20.64 -13.39 -0.98
CA VAL A 304 -21.32 -12.61 -2.01
C VAL A 304 -20.36 -12.27 -3.16
N THR A 305 -19.19 -11.74 -2.81
CA THR A 305 -18.17 -11.26 -3.75
C THR A 305 -17.17 -12.34 -4.15
N THR A 306 -17.10 -13.46 -3.41
CA THR A 306 -16.09 -14.53 -3.55
C THR A 306 -14.66 -14.08 -3.28
N ALA A 307 -14.46 -12.85 -2.79
CA ALA A 307 -13.15 -12.32 -2.46
C ALA A 307 -12.57 -13.04 -1.24
N VAL A 308 -11.30 -13.42 -1.31
CA VAL A 308 -10.58 -14.01 -0.18
C VAL A 308 -10.28 -12.91 0.84
N LEU A 309 -10.91 -12.99 2.01
CA LEU A 309 -10.75 -12.08 3.14
C LEU A 309 -9.42 -12.31 3.86
N ARG A 310 -9.04 -13.60 3.99
CA ARG A 310 -7.80 -14.02 4.64
C ARG A 310 -7.39 -15.41 4.16
N SER A 311 -6.08 -15.68 4.11
CA SER A 311 -5.55 -17.00 3.82
C SER A 311 -4.30 -17.26 4.63
N GLU A 312 -4.22 -18.43 5.26
CA GLU A 312 -3.09 -18.83 6.10
C GLU A 312 -2.64 -20.24 5.72
N THR A 313 -1.36 -20.54 5.96
CA THR A 313 -0.77 -21.85 5.67
C THR A 313 0.02 -22.34 6.87
N ALA A 314 -0.13 -23.63 7.20
CA ALA A 314 0.69 -24.31 8.18
C ALA A 314 1.27 -25.60 7.61
N ILE A 315 2.43 -25.99 8.14
CA ILE A 315 3.12 -27.22 7.77
C ILE A 315 3.00 -28.20 8.93
N ALA A 316 2.56 -29.41 8.65
CA ALA A 316 2.60 -30.54 9.56
C ALA A 316 3.59 -31.56 9.01
N ALA A 317 4.68 -31.83 9.73
CA ALA A 317 5.70 -32.77 9.25
C ALA A 317 5.12 -34.18 9.00
N GLU A 318 4.13 -34.58 9.82
CA GLU A 318 3.45 -35.87 9.74
C GLU A 318 1.95 -35.72 10.08
N ASP A 319 1.16 -36.76 9.79
CA ASP A 319 -0.30 -36.78 9.95
C ASP A 319 -0.78 -36.53 11.39
N TYR A 320 -0.07 -37.06 12.39
CA TYR A 320 -0.39 -36.87 13.80
C TYR A 320 -0.20 -35.42 14.29
N LEU A 321 0.49 -34.57 13.50
CA LEU A 321 0.66 -33.14 13.78
C LEU A 321 -0.45 -32.27 13.18
N PHE A 322 -1.44 -32.83 12.47
CA PHE A 322 -2.55 -32.06 11.89
C PHE A 322 -3.32 -31.22 12.92
N ARG A 323 -3.45 -31.70 14.16
CA ARG A 323 -4.13 -30.94 15.21
C ARG A 323 -3.36 -29.68 15.60
N GLU A 324 -2.04 -29.76 15.65
CA GLU A 324 -1.19 -28.61 15.96
C GLU A 324 -1.23 -27.58 14.82
N ALA A 325 -1.09 -28.04 13.58
CA ALA A 325 -1.23 -27.19 12.40
C ALA A 325 -2.61 -26.51 12.33
N ALA A 326 -3.68 -27.24 12.60
CA ALA A 326 -5.04 -26.69 12.65
C ALA A 326 -5.22 -25.64 13.74
N ARG A 327 -4.59 -25.82 14.91
CA ARG A 327 -4.59 -24.84 16.00
C ARG A 327 -3.89 -23.55 15.60
N THR A 328 -2.71 -23.67 14.99
CA THR A 328 -1.93 -22.52 14.50
C THR A 328 -2.69 -21.75 13.44
N LEU A 329 -3.29 -22.46 12.47
CA LEU A 329 -4.14 -21.88 11.44
C LEU A 329 -5.35 -21.15 12.05
N ALA A 330 -6.07 -21.79 12.97
CA ALA A 330 -7.24 -21.19 13.59
C ALA A 330 -6.89 -19.92 14.38
N ALA A 331 -5.76 -19.89 15.09
CA ALA A 331 -5.29 -18.69 15.77
C ALA A 331 -4.97 -17.56 14.79
N ALA A 332 -4.18 -17.84 13.74
CA ALA A 332 -3.80 -16.86 12.73
C ALA A 332 -5.01 -16.33 11.94
N LEU A 333 -5.98 -17.18 11.63
CA LEU A 333 -7.23 -16.80 10.96
C LEU A 333 -8.15 -15.98 11.87
N ALA A 334 -8.06 -16.22 13.18
CA ALA A 334 -8.89 -15.55 14.18
C ALA A 334 -8.31 -14.23 14.69
N ASP A 335 -7.11 -13.78 14.31
CA ASP A 335 -6.50 -12.53 14.82
C ASP A 335 -6.97 -11.25 14.10
#